data_AF-A0A7R8UBV5-F1
#
_entry.id   AF-A0A7R8UBV5-F1
#
_cell.length_a   1.000
_cell.length_b   1.000
_cell.length_c   1.000
_cell.angle_alpha   90.00
_cell.angle_beta   90.00
_cell.angle_gamma   90.00
#
_symmetry.space_group_name_H-M   'P 1'
#
loop_
_entity.id
_entity.type
_entity.pdbx_description
1 polymer ?
#
loop_
_entity_poly.entity_id
_entity_poly.type
_entity_poly.pdbx_seq_one_letter_code
_entity_poly.pdbx_strand_id
1 'polypeptide(L)'
;MESDNPDEGNPVPNQYICPVFKWGTTEEWEFGLDRIINFPPSRVQSERTYLLKTLAGCPVQPEKIERLMLTGGSSGYTTLFNFLSHNWEAIRERFENKTNLWDNLISSATGVFTTQEGYDMVSQLYVQRQGEFGSAEHIIEKSLRNIKEETKWSDENLPVIEKWLDNFLQRVNTSDNKFMG
;
A
#
# COMPACT_ATOMS: atom_id res chain seq x y z
N MET A 1 -23.01 -7.31 -17.51
CA MET A 1 -23.49 -7.33 -18.91
C MET A 1 -22.26 -7.50 -19.78
N GLU A 2 -22.28 -8.39 -20.76
CA GLU A 2 -21.20 -8.49 -21.74
C GLU A 2 -21.28 -7.25 -22.63
N SER A 3 -20.17 -6.51 -22.71
CA SER A 3 -19.99 -5.31 -23.50
C SER A 3 -18.94 -5.61 -24.56
N ASP A 4 -19.19 -5.20 -25.81
CA ASP A 4 -18.23 -5.34 -26.91
C ASP A 4 -16.96 -4.49 -26.68
N ASN A 5 -17.06 -3.45 -25.85
CA ASN A 5 -15.92 -2.70 -25.35
C ASN A 5 -15.32 -3.40 -24.10
N PRO A 6 -14.06 -3.89 -24.16
CA PRO A 6 -13.42 -4.64 -23.08
C PRO A 6 -13.14 -3.81 -21.81
N ASP A 7 -13.36 -2.50 -21.86
CA ASP A 7 -13.20 -1.59 -20.72
C ASP A 7 -14.55 -1.28 -20.04
N GLU A 8 -15.65 -1.47 -20.77
CA GLU A 8 -17.03 -1.27 -20.29
C GLU A 8 -17.66 -2.55 -19.69
N GLY A 9 -16.99 -3.70 -19.82
CA GLY A 9 -17.42 -4.99 -19.28
C GLY A 9 -16.34 -5.73 -18.46
N ASN A 10 -16.68 -6.90 -17.92
CA ASN A 10 -15.64 -7.81 -17.42
C ASN A 10 -14.97 -8.50 -18.61
N PRO A 11 -13.64 -8.43 -18.74
CA PRO A 11 -12.95 -8.89 -19.94
C PRO A 11 -12.90 -10.42 -20.06
N VAL A 12 -13.17 -11.11 -18.96
CA VAL A 12 -13.17 -12.57 -18.85
C VAL A 12 -14.36 -12.96 -17.98
N PRO A 13 -15.11 -14.05 -18.28
CA PRO A 13 -16.19 -14.52 -17.42
C PRO A 13 -15.70 -14.78 -16.00
N ASN A 14 -16.50 -14.41 -14.99
CA ASN A 14 -16.10 -14.43 -13.57
C ASN A 14 -15.43 -15.75 -13.12
N GLN A 15 -15.87 -16.89 -13.65
CA GLN A 15 -15.32 -18.21 -13.33
C GLN A 15 -13.89 -18.43 -13.83
N TYR A 16 -13.42 -17.66 -14.81
CA TYR A 16 -12.10 -17.77 -15.42
C TYR A 16 -11.17 -16.61 -15.03
N ILE A 17 -11.67 -15.53 -14.41
CA ILE A 17 -10.83 -14.38 -14.00
C ILE A 17 -9.69 -14.82 -13.07
N CYS A 18 -9.98 -15.60 -12.03
CA CYS A 18 -8.94 -16.03 -11.08
C CYS A 18 -7.97 -17.06 -11.68
N PRO A 19 -8.41 -18.11 -12.42
CA PRO A 19 -7.50 -18.98 -13.15
C PRO A 19 -6.57 -18.25 -14.12
N VAL A 20 -7.07 -17.26 -14.87
CA VAL A 20 -6.27 -16.46 -15.82
C VAL A 20 -5.22 -15.64 -15.08
N PHE A 21 -5.56 -14.95 -13.99
CA PHE A 21 -4.56 -14.16 -13.26
C PHE A 21 -3.60 -15.00 -12.41
N LYS A 22 -4.02 -16.20 -12.02
CA LYS A 22 -3.21 -17.16 -11.25
C LYS A 22 -2.22 -17.94 -12.12
N TRP A 23 -2.63 -18.38 -13.31
CA TRP A 23 -1.87 -19.30 -14.16
C TRP A 23 -1.51 -18.73 -15.54
N GLY A 24 -2.04 -17.56 -15.88
CA GLY A 24 -1.76 -16.87 -17.13
C GLY A 24 -0.45 -16.08 -17.13
N THR A 25 -0.14 -15.52 -18.29
CA THR A 25 1.12 -14.80 -18.55
C THR A 25 1.18 -13.45 -17.81
N THR A 26 2.34 -12.80 -17.88
CA THR A 26 2.50 -11.44 -17.34
C THR A 26 1.66 -10.45 -18.14
N GLU A 27 1.56 -10.59 -19.46
CA GLU A 27 0.73 -9.70 -20.29
C GLU A 27 -0.76 -9.81 -19.92
N GLU A 28 -1.25 -11.03 -19.67
CA GLU A 28 -2.64 -11.25 -19.25
C GLU A 28 -2.94 -10.62 -17.88
N TRP A 29 -1.95 -10.63 -16.98
CA TRP A 29 -2.07 -9.97 -15.68
C TRP A 29 -1.99 -8.44 -15.78
N GLU A 30 -1.06 -7.90 -16.57
CA GLU A 30 -0.93 -6.46 -16.81
C GLU A 30 -2.19 -5.89 -17.49
N PHE A 31 -2.78 -6.65 -18.40
CA PHE A 31 -4.07 -6.33 -19.02
C PHE A 31 -5.20 -6.19 -17.98
N GLY A 32 -5.21 -7.03 -16.92
CA GLY A 32 -6.15 -6.91 -15.81
C GLY A 32 -5.86 -5.70 -14.91
N LEU A 33 -4.58 -5.40 -14.69
CA LEU A 33 -4.14 -4.26 -13.88
C LEU A 33 -4.51 -2.92 -14.54
N ASP A 34 -4.28 -2.79 -15.85
CA ASP A 34 -4.58 -1.57 -16.61
C ASP A 34 -6.07 -1.18 -16.53
N ARG A 35 -6.96 -2.18 -16.45
CA ARG A 35 -8.42 -1.96 -16.29
C ARG A 35 -8.83 -1.46 -14.92
N ILE A 36 -8.04 -1.71 -13.89
CA ILE A 36 -8.25 -1.14 -12.54
C ILE A 36 -7.75 0.30 -12.49
N ILE A 37 -6.62 0.57 -13.17
CA ILE A 37 -6.01 1.90 -13.28
C ILE A 37 -6.91 2.83 -14.10
N ASN A 38 -7.38 2.37 -15.26
CA ASN A 38 -8.23 3.11 -16.19
C ASN A 38 -9.73 2.81 -16.00
N PHE A 39 -10.15 2.50 -14.77
CA PHE A 39 -11.54 2.09 -14.51
C PHE A 39 -12.53 3.21 -14.85
N PRO A 40 -13.48 3.00 -15.79
CA PRO A 40 -14.32 4.08 -16.29
C PRO A 40 -15.33 4.56 -15.24
N PRO A 41 -15.60 5.88 -15.15
CA PRO A 41 -16.51 6.44 -14.16
C PRO A 41 -17.98 6.05 -14.38
N SER A 42 -18.33 5.52 -15.54
CA SER A 42 -19.66 4.99 -15.86
C SER A 42 -19.97 3.64 -15.22
N ARG A 43 -18.96 2.91 -14.74
CA ARG A 43 -19.11 1.57 -14.14
C ARG A 43 -19.32 1.61 -12.63
N VAL A 44 -19.90 0.53 -12.10
CA VAL A 44 -20.24 0.44 -10.67
C VAL A 44 -18.99 0.16 -9.84
N GLN A 45 -18.79 0.94 -8.77
CA GLN A 45 -17.61 0.84 -7.89
C GLN A 45 -17.37 -0.58 -7.33
N SER A 46 -18.43 -1.35 -7.07
CA SER A 46 -18.31 -2.73 -6.59
C SER A 46 -17.60 -3.66 -7.58
N GLU A 47 -17.69 -3.38 -8.89
CA GLU A 47 -16.95 -4.11 -9.92
C GLU A 47 -15.46 -3.79 -9.86
N ARG A 48 -15.09 -2.53 -9.62
CA ARG A 48 -13.70 -2.12 -9.38
C ARG A 48 -13.11 -2.84 -8.18
N THR A 49 -13.86 -2.90 -7.08
CA THR A 49 -13.44 -3.61 -5.86
C THR A 49 -13.31 -5.12 -6.10
N TYR A 50 -14.21 -5.72 -6.88
CA TYR A 50 -14.14 -7.14 -7.25
C TYR A 50 -12.88 -7.43 -8.08
N LEU A 51 -12.62 -6.65 -9.14
CA LEU A 51 -11.43 -6.79 -9.98
C LEU A 51 -10.14 -6.62 -9.16
N LEU A 52 -10.08 -5.61 -8.28
CA LEU A 52 -8.93 -5.39 -7.40
C LEU A 52 -8.68 -6.59 -6.48
N LYS A 53 -9.73 -7.13 -5.85
CA LYS A 53 -9.60 -8.30 -4.97
C LYS A 53 -9.15 -9.54 -5.72
N THR A 54 -9.62 -9.74 -6.95
CA THR A 54 -9.20 -10.87 -7.78
C THR A 54 -7.76 -10.69 -8.27
N LEU A 55 -7.37 -9.49 -8.66
CA LEU A 55 -6.01 -9.21 -9.15
C LEU A 55 -4.97 -9.25 -8.02
N ALA A 56 -5.33 -8.84 -6.80
CA ALA A 56 -4.47 -8.91 -5.63
C ALA A 56 -4.45 -10.30 -4.97
N GLY A 57 -5.57 -11.04 -5.03
CA GLY A 57 -5.74 -12.30 -4.31
C GLY A 57 -5.42 -13.57 -5.11
N CYS A 58 -5.33 -13.50 -6.43
CA CYS A 58 -5.12 -14.68 -7.29
C CYS A 58 -3.67 -14.97 -7.71
N PRO A 59 -2.76 -13.99 -7.90
CA PRO A 59 -1.37 -14.28 -8.28
C PRO A 59 -0.64 -15.06 -7.19
N VAL A 60 0.08 -16.11 -7.59
CA VAL A 60 1.00 -16.85 -6.71
C VAL A 60 2.46 -16.54 -7.03
N GLN A 61 2.70 -15.88 -8.16
CA GLN A 61 4.05 -15.57 -8.63
C GLN A 61 4.62 -14.34 -7.92
N PRO A 62 5.84 -14.42 -7.35
CA PRO A 62 6.48 -13.31 -6.63
C PRO A 62 6.56 -12.02 -7.44
N GLU A 63 6.87 -12.06 -8.73
CA GLU A 63 7.04 -10.89 -9.59
C GLU A 63 5.73 -10.09 -9.77
N LYS A 64 4.58 -10.76 -9.76
CA LYS A 64 3.26 -10.11 -9.85
C LYS A 64 2.85 -9.52 -8.50
N ILE A 65 3.22 -10.16 -7.40
CA ILE A 65 3.00 -9.66 -6.03
C ILE A 65 3.88 -8.43 -5.79
N GLU A 66 5.17 -8.49 -6.13
CA GLU A 66 6.09 -7.36 -6.07
C GLU A 66 5.56 -6.20 -6.91
N ARG A 67 5.11 -6.45 -8.14
CA ARG A 67 4.56 -5.39 -8.99
C ARG A 67 3.22 -4.83 -8.49
N LEU A 68 2.40 -5.62 -7.82
CA LEU A 68 1.19 -5.16 -7.11
C LEU A 68 1.56 -4.31 -5.87
N MET A 69 2.64 -4.67 -5.17
CA MET A 69 3.19 -3.89 -4.06
C MET A 69 3.92 -2.64 -4.53
N LEU A 70 4.40 -2.60 -5.77
CA LEU A 70 5.00 -1.40 -6.38
C LEU A 70 3.94 -0.48 -7.02
N THR A 71 2.82 -1.03 -7.46
CA THR A 71 1.69 -0.26 -8.01
C THR A 71 0.65 0.13 -6.96
N GLY A 72 0.57 -0.63 -5.86
CA GLY A 72 -0.28 -0.39 -4.70
C GLY A 72 0.45 0.00 -3.42
N GLY A 73 1.77 -0.09 -3.38
CA GLY A 73 2.61 0.31 -2.26
C GLY A 73 3.58 1.42 -2.67
N SER A 74 3.83 2.32 -1.73
CA SER A 74 4.70 3.52 -1.75
C SER A 74 4.04 4.88 -2.05
N SER A 75 3.11 5.04 -3.00
CA SER A 75 2.53 6.38 -3.27
C SER A 75 1.27 6.74 -2.47
N GLY A 76 0.46 5.78 -2.03
CA GLY A 76 -0.83 6.08 -1.40
C GLY A 76 -0.74 6.70 0.00
N TYR A 77 0.14 6.17 0.86
CA TYR A 77 0.27 6.65 2.24
C TYR A 77 0.95 8.02 2.32
N THR A 78 1.91 8.30 1.43
CA THR A 78 2.49 9.65 1.29
C THR A 78 1.51 10.64 0.67
N THR A 79 0.53 10.20 -0.13
CA THR A 79 -0.45 11.10 -0.77
C THR A 79 -1.25 11.88 0.28
N LEU A 80 -1.77 11.22 1.32
CA LEU A 80 -2.54 11.90 2.36
C LEU A 80 -1.66 12.86 3.18
N PHE A 81 -0.45 12.41 3.54
CA PHE A 81 0.53 13.25 4.22
C PHE A 81 0.88 14.49 3.39
N ASN A 82 1.20 14.31 2.10
CA ASN A 82 1.55 15.39 1.18
C ASN A 82 0.36 16.34 1.00
N PHE A 83 -0.86 15.82 0.82
CA PHE A 83 -2.04 16.66 0.73
C PHE A 83 -2.24 17.51 1.98
N LEU A 84 -2.10 16.93 3.17
CA LEU A 84 -2.15 17.63 4.44
C LEU A 84 -1.07 18.72 4.53
N SER A 85 0.19 18.37 4.23
CA SER A 85 1.33 19.28 4.33
C SER A 85 1.21 20.47 3.37
N HIS A 86 0.84 20.23 2.11
CA HIS A 86 0.70 21.29 1.09
C HIS A 86 -0.51 22.20 1.32
N ASN A 87 -1.61 21.68 1.89
CA ASN A 87 -2.87 22.41 2.08
C ASN A 87 -3.11 22.78 3.55
N TRP A 88 -2.05 22.83 4.35
CA TRP A 88 -2.13 22.95 5.80
C TRP A 88 -3.05 24.07 6.27
N GLU A 89 -2.85 25.32 5.82
CA GLU A 89 -3.64 26.47 6.24
C GLU A 89 -5.15 26.29 5.99
N ALA A 90 -5.50 25.89 4.77
CA ALA A 90 -6.88 25.68 4.36
C ALA A 90 -7.55 24.54 5.13
N ILE A 91 -6.79 23.49 5.45
CA ILE A 91 -7.28 22.38 6.28
C ILE A 91 -7.42 22.83 7.74
N ARG A 92 -6.44 23.53 8.32
CA ARG A 92 -6.54 24.02 9.71
C ARG A 92 -7.76 24.90 9.90
N GLU A 93 -8.00 25.85 9.01
CA GLU A 93 -9.19 26.71 9.03
C GLU A 93 -10.48 25.87 8.94
N ARG A 94 -10.56 24.93 7.99
CA ARG A 94 -11.76 24.11 7.77
C ARG A 94 -12.10 23.19 8.95
N PHE A 95 -11.10 22.80 9.73
CA PHE A 95 -11.21 21.84 10.83
C PHE A 95 -11.05 22.47 12.22
N GLU A 96 -10.94 23.80 12.34
CA GLU A 96 -10.73 24.54 13.60
C GLU A 96 -11.68 24.09 14.72
N ASN A 97 -12.97 23.94 14.42
CA ASN A 97 -14.00 23.54 15.38
C ASN A 97 -14.40 22.05 15.28
N LYS A 98 -13.58 21.22 14.65
CA LYS A 98 -13.86 19.79 14.36
C LYS A 98 -12.77 18.89 14.92
N THR A 99 -12.51 18.99 16.22
CA THR A 99 -11.45 18.27 16.95
C THR A 99 -11.32 16.79 16.58
N ASN A 100 -12.41 16.02 16.64
CA ASN A 100 -12.36 14.58 16.32
C ASN A 100 -11.92 14.31 14.88
N LEU A 101 -12.35 15.15 13.93
CA LEU A 101 -11.98 14.94 12.53
C LEU A 101 -10.55 15.40 12.26
N TRP A 102 -10.09 16.45 12.94
CA TRP A 102 -8.71 16.89 12.91
C TRP A 102 -7.75 15.83 13.47
N ASP A 103 -8.06 15.29 14.64
CA ASP A 103 -7.28 14.25 15.31
C ASP A 103 -7.17 12.99 14.44
N ASN A 104 -8.29 12.55 13.86
CA ASN A 104 -8.31 11.41 12.93
C ASN A 104 -7.51 11.67 11.65
N LEU A 105 -7.57 12.89 11.10
CA LEU A 105 -6.80 13.28 9.91
C LEU A 105 -5.30 13.21 10.20
N ILE A 106 -4.85 13.82 11.30
CA ILE A 106 -3.44 13.77 11.71
C ILE A 106 -3.02 12.31 11.92
N SER A 107 -3.76 11.54 12.71
CA SER A 107 -3.45 10.14 12.97
C SER A 107 -3.32 9.32 11.67
N SER A 108 -4.22 9.54 10.70
CA SER A 108 -4.21 8.80 9.44
C SER A 108 -3.06 9.22 8.53
N ALA A 109 -2.73 10.51 8.51
CA ALA A 109 -1.67 11.06 7.68
C ALA A 109 -0.27 10.74 8.21
N THR A 110 -0.08 10.58 9.53
CA THR A 110 1.24 10.40 10.14
C THR A 110 1.48 9.02 10.74
N GLY A 111 0.43 8.23 11.01
CA GLY A 111 0.54 7.00 11.81
C GLY A 111 0.98 5.73 11.08
N VAL A 112 1.12 5.77 9.76
CA VAL A 112 1.35 4.59 8.91
C VAL A 112 2.81 4.40 8.47
N PHE A 113 3.69 5.37 8.77
CA PHE A 113 5.08 5.30 8.38
C PHE A 113 5.86 4.30 9.26
N THR A 114 6.84 3.62 8.67
CA THR A 114 7.68 2.63 9.35
C THR A 114 9.16 2.70 8.92
N THR A 115 9.53 3.76 8.19
CA THR A 115 10.88 3.94 7.63
C THR A 115 11.52 5.23 8.14
N GLN A 116 12.85 5.33 8.06
CA GLN A 116 13.57 6.56 8.40
C GLN A 116 13.13 7.75 7.55
N GLU A 117 12.90 7.55 6.24
CA GLU A 117 12.37 8.60 5.36
C GLU A 117 11.01 9.12 5.86
N GLY A 118 10.10 8.21 6.22
CA GLY A 118 8.80 8.58 6.79
C GLY A 118 8.92 9.31 8.12
N TYR A 119 9.88 8.92 8.97
CA TYR A 119 10.19 9.65 10.21
C TYR A 119 10.63 11.09 9.90
N ASP A 120 11.55 11.27 8.96
CA ASP A 120 12.08 12.58 8.61
C ASP A 120 10.98 13.49 8.06
N MET A 121 10.08 12.96 7.23
CA MET A 121 8.89 13.67 6.74
C MET A 121 7.99 14.15 7.88
N VAL A 122 7.56 13.25 8.77
CA VAL A 122 6.65 13.59 9.87
C VAL A 122 7.34 14.54 10.86
N SER A 123 8.63 14.34 11.12
CA SER A 123 9.44 15.19 12.01
C SER A 123 9.56 16.61 11.46
N GLN A 124 9.80 16.74 10.16
CA GLN A 124 9.85 18.04 9.49
C GLN A 124 8.50 18.77 9.59
N LEU A 125 7.38 18.08 9.33
CA LEU A 125 6.05 18.66 9.49
C LEU A 125 5.81 19.13 10.93
N TYR A 126 6.18 18.32 11.92
CA TYR A 126 6.03 18.64 13.33
C TYR A 126 6.79 19.92 13.71
N VAL A 127 8.06 20.03 13.30
CA VAL A 127 8.90 21.21 13.57
C VAL A 127 8.37 22.45 12.84
N GLN A 128 7.95 22.31 11.58
CA GLN A 128 7.44 23.44 10.79
C GLN A 128 6.14 24.01 11.35
N ARG A 129 5.30 23.16 11.95
CA ARG A 129 3.95 23.51 12.45
C ARG A 129 3.86 23.44 13.96
N GLN A 130 4.96 23.76 14.64
CA GLN A 130 5.06 23.61 16.09
C GLN A 130 4.00 24.44 16.82
N GLY A 131 3.25 23.80 17.71
CA GLY A 131 2.14 24.44 18.45
C GLY A 131 0.87 24.64 17.63
N GLU A 132 0.86 24.29 16.34
CA GLU A 132 -0.31 24.42 15.49
C GLU A 132 -1.16 23.14 15.45
N PHE A 133 -0.76 22.01 16.06
CA PHE A 133 -1.54 20.76 16.01
C PHE A 133 -2.73 20.74 16.99
N GLY A 134 -2.77 21.62 17.98
CA GLY A 134 -3.88 21.71 18.94
C GLY A 134 -4.12 20.37 19.66
N SER A 135 -5.34 19.83 19.57
CA SER A 135 -5.70 18.54 20.17
C SER A 135 -4.86 17.37 19.65
N ALA A 136 -4.34 17.46 18.42
CA ALA A 136 -3.57 16.39 17.79
C ALA A 136 -2.08 16.37 18.15
N GLU A 137 -1.60 17.26 19.03
CA GLU A 137 -0.19 17.35 19.43
C GLU A 137 0.34 15.99 19.92
N HIS A 138 -0.36 15.39 20.88
CA HIS A 138 0.00 14.07 21.43
C HIS A 138 -0.08 12.93 20.39
N ILE A 139 -0.88 13.10 19.33
CA ILE A 139 -1.04 12.10 18.25
C ILE A 139 0.20 12.10 17.37
N ILE A 140 0.66 13.25 16.91
CA ILE A 140 1.85 13.33 16.06
C ILE A 140 3.11 12.92 16.84
N GLU A 141 3.23 13.31 18.12
CA GLU A 141 4.32 12.83 18.97
C GLU A 141 4.31 11.30 19.11
N LYS A 142 3.13 10.69 19.26
CA LYS A 142 2.98 9.24 19.28
C LYS A 142 3.37 8.61 17.94
N SER A 143 2.94 9.18 16.81
CA SER A 143 3.36 8.72 15.48
C SER A 143 4.88 8.73 15.37
N LEU A 144 5.55 9.82 15.72
CA LEU A 144 7.02 9.91 15.68
C LEU A 144 7.71 8.85 16.54
N ARG A 145 7.21 8.60 17.76
CA ARG A 145 7.74 7.53 18.62
C ARG A 145 7.58 6.15 17.97
N ASN A 146 6.38 5.85 17.47
CA ASN A 146 6.11 4.57 16.82
C ASN A 146 7.00 4.35 15.60
N ILE A 147 7.11 5.35 14.70
CA ILE A 147 7.96 5.23 13.51
C ILE A 147 9.41 4.96 13.91
N LYS A 148 9.92 5.66 14.95
CA LYS A 148 11.27 5.45 15.46
C LYS A 148 11.49 4.05 16.02
N GLU A 149 10.50 3.50 16.72
CA GLU A 149 10.53 2.13 17.23
C GLU A 149 10.52 1.11 16.09
N GLU A 150 9.69 1.30 15.07
CA GLU A 150 9.64 0.44 13.87
C GLU A 150 10.93 0.48 13.07
N THR A 151 11.51 1.67 12.83
CA THR A 151 12.80 1.81 12.16
C THR A 151 13.90 1.07 12.93
N LYS A 152 13.95 1.26 14.26
CA LYS A 152 14.92 0.56 15.11
C LYS A 152 14.73 -0.95 15.08
N TRP A 153 13.49 -1.43 15.20
CA TRP A 153 13.18 -2.85 15.13
C TRP A 153 13.61 -3.44 13.78
N SER A 154 13.32 -2.73 12.69
CA SER A 154 13.70 -3.11 11.34
C SER A 154 15.22 -3.24 11.20
N ASP A 155 15.98 -2.24 11.64
CA ASP A 155 17.45 -2.23 11.58
C ASP A 155 18.08 -3.39 12.38
N GLU A 156 17.49 -3.74 13.53
CA GLU A 156 18.00 -4.80 14.40
C GLU A 156 17.59 -6.21 13.93
N ASN A 157 16.38 -6.37 13.37
CA ASN A 157 15.78 -7.68 13.15
C ASN A 157 15.76 -8.12 11.68
N LEU A 158 15.63 -7.21 10.71
CA LEU A 158 15.62 -7.59 9.29
C LEU A 158 16.86 -8.38 8.88
N PRO A 159 18.11 -7.97 9.22
CA PRO A 159 19.28 -8.75 8.83
C PRO A 159 19.29 -10.17 9.40
N VAL A 160 18.72 -10.37 10.59
CA VAL A 160 18.60 -11.69 11.22
C VAL A 160 17.58 -12.55 10.48
N ILE A 161 16.42 -11.95 10.13
CA ILE A 161 15.35 -12.62 9.39
C ILE A 161 15.82 -12.98 7.98
N GLU A 162 16.45 -12.04 7.26
CA GLU A 162 16.99 -12.24 5.92
C GLU A 162 18.02 -13.36 5.93
N LYS A 163 18.98 -13.33 6.87
CA LYS A 163 19.96 -14.41 7.01
C LYS A 163 19.30 -15.76 7.31
N TRP A 164 18.27 -15.80 8.13
CA TRP A 164 17.52 -17.04 8.39
C TRP A 164 16.81 -17.54 7.12
N LEU A 165 16.17 -16.63 6.38
CA LEU A 165 15.44 -16.93 5.16
C LEU A 165 16.39 -17.45 4.07
N ASP A 166 17.54 -16.81 3.87
CA ASP A 166 18.59 -17.25 2.94
C ASP A 166 19.04 -18.68 3.24
N ASN A 167 19.32 -18.96 4.51
CA ASN A 167 19.72 -20.29 4.96
C ASN A 167 18.60 -21.33 4.74
N PHE A 168 17.35 -20.95 4.98
CA PHE A 168 16.20 -21.82 4.77
C PHE A 168 16.02 -22.15 3.28
N LEU A 169 16.04 -21.16 2.41
CA LEU A 169 15.88 -21.33 0.96
C LEU A 169 17.03 -22.15 0.35
N GLN A 170 18.27 -21.94 0.81
CA GLN A 170 19.41 -22.77 0.41
C GLN A 170 19.24 -24.24 0.80
N ARG A 171 18.70 -24.52 2.00
CA ARG A 171 18.41 -25.89 2.44
C ARG A 171 17.32 -26.54 1.60
N VAL A 172 16.22 -25.83 1.33
CA VAL A 172 15.11 -26.35 0.50
C VAL A 172 15.61 -26.69 -0.91
N ASN A 173 16.34 -25.78 -1.55
CA ASN A 173 16.90 -25.99 -2.89
C ASN A 173 17.94 -27.13 -2.95
N THR A 174 18.65 -27.42 -1.85
CA THR A 174 19.59 -28.56 -1.80
C THR A 174 18.88 -29.88 -1.51
N SER A 175 17.76 -29.88 -0.78
CA SER A 175 16.92 -31.07 -0.61
C SER A 175 16.20 -31.48 -1.90
N ASP A 176 15.71 -30.55 -2.71
CA ASP A 176 15.05 -30.87 -3.98
C ASP A 176 16.01 -31.49 -5.01
N ASN A 177 17.27 -31.05 -5.02
CA ASN A 177 18.33 -31.67 -5.83
C ASN A 177 18.74 -33.08 -5.36
N LYS A 178 18.35 -33.49 -4.14
CA LYS A 178 18.69 -34.81 -3.59
C LYS A 178 17.66 -35.90 -3.96
N PHE A 179 16.51 -35.52 -4.52
CA PHE A 179 15.45 -36.43 -4.95
C PHE A 179 15.44 -36.72 -6.47
N MET A 180 16.29 -36.06 -7.26
CA MET A 180 16.43 -36.28 -8.71
C MET A 180 17.76 -36.95 -9.12
N GLY A 181 18.48 -37.55 -8.17
CA GLY A 181 19.69 -38.35 -8.41
C GLY A 181 19.42 -39.84 -8.35
#